data_AF-A0A1Z9HJY6-F1
#
_entry.id   AF-A0A1Z9HJY6-F1
#
_cell.length_a   1.000
_cell.length_b   1.000
_cell.length_c   1.000
_cell.angle_alpha   90.00
_cell.angle_beta   90.00
_cell.angle_gamma   90.00
#
_symmetry.space_group_name_H-M   'P 1'
#
loop_
_entity.id
_entity.type
_entity.pdbx_description
1 polymer ?
#
loop_
_entity_poly.entity_id
_entity_poly.type
_entity_poly.pdbx_seq_one_letter_code
_entity_poly.pdbx_strand_id
1 'polypeptide(L)'
;MKVDLDKIKKLPPDIRDKFYKIYLLNEKKKKESKMRDDFLSFVKHVWPDFVEGYHHKIIAQKFNDLASGKIKRLIVNMPPRHTKSEFASYILPAWMVGRNPKLKIIQTTHTAELAVRFGRKAKSLLDSSEYQQIFSTRLREDSQAAGRWETAQGGEYFAAGVGGAITGRGADLLIIDDPHSEQDSMNMGALERAYEWYTSGPRQRLQPGGSIVVVMTRWNTKDLTGALIRAQGEVKADQWEVVEFPAIMPSGEPCWPEYWEIDELEKQKASLPLSKWNAQWMQNPTSEEGAIIKREWWRDWENETLPPLQHVIQSYDTAFMKKSSADYSAITTWGVFQENEDSGPQLLLMDAVKERFEFPELRRVAKEQYDYWQPETVLVEAKASGLPLTYELRKMGIPVINFTPSKGNDKHTRVNSVAPLFESGCIWAPTHKEFAQEVIEECAAFPHGDHDDLVDSMTQAVMRFRQGGLISHPEDYLDEPVQQARRTYY
;
A
#
# COMPACT_ATOMS: atom_id res chain seq x y z
N MET A 1 -10.40 1.49 49.06
CA MET A 1 -10.40 1.07 50.48
C MET A 1 -10.18 -0.43 50.54
N LYS A 2 -9.05 -0.91 51.06
CA LYS A 2 -8.87 -2.34 51.35
C LYS A 2 -9.68 -2.65 52.62
N VAL A 3 -10.62 -3.57 52.49
CA VAL A 3 -11.46 -4.02 53.60
C VAL A 3 -10.64 -5.01 54.44
N ASP A 4 -10.54 -4.74 55.74
CA ASP A 4 -9.85 -5.61 56.70
C ASP A 4 -10.78 -6.78 57.10
N LEU A 5 -10.54 -7.95 56.52
CA LEU A 5 -11.35 -9.15 56.69
C LEU A 5 -11.30 -9.72 58.13
N ASP A 6 -10.26 -9.41 58.90
CA ASP A 6 -10.13 -9.92 60.28
C ASP A 6 -10.94 -9.10 61.29
N LYS A 7 -11.19 -7.82 61.00
CA LYS A 7 -12.16 -7.01 61.77
C LYS A 7 -13.61 -7.46 61.55
N ILE A 8 -13.92 -8.01 60.38
CA ILE A 8 -15.26 -8.48 60.00
C ILE A 8 -15.65 -9.78 60.70
N LYS A 9 -14.69 -10.66 61.00
CA LYS A 9 -14.93 -11.90 61.77
C LYS A 9 -15.44 -11.63 63.19
N LYS A 10 -15.18 -10.44 63.75
CA LYS A 10 -15.60 -10.02 65.09
C LYS A 10 -17.00 -9.42 65.14
N LEU A 11 -17.69 -9.26 64.00
CA LEU A 11 -19.05 -8.73 63.94
C LEU A 11 -20.09 -9.81 64.31
N PRO A 12 -21.25 -9.40 64.87
CA PRO A 12 -22.41 -10.28 65.04
C PRO A 12 -22.78 -11.01 63.73
N PRO A 13 -23.25 -12.28 63.79
CA PRO A 13 -23.50 -13.12 62.60
C PRO A 13 -24.42 -12.47 61.56
N ASP A 14 -25.49 -11.82 62.01
CA ASP A 14 -26.48 -11.11 61.19
C ASP A 14 -25.88 -9.90 60.44
N ILE A 15 -25.02 -9.13 61.12
CA ILE A 15 -24.32 -7.98 60.52
C ILE A 15 -23.24 -8.47 59.55
N ARG A 16 -22.55 -9.55 59.89
CA ARG A 16 -21.53 -10.18 59.06
C ARG A 16 -22.12 -10.71 57.76
N ASP A 17 -23.25 -11.41 57.80
CA ASP A 17 -23.91 -11.96 56.62
C ASP A 17 -24.44 -10.85 55.70
N LYS A 18 -25.03 -9.79 56.29
CA LYS A 18 -25.44 -8.59 55.56
C LYS A 18 -24.26 -7.87 54.91
N PHE A 19 -23.13 -7.77 55.63
CA PHE A 19 -21.89 -7.20 55.09
C PHE A 19 -21.38 -8.00 53.90
N TYR A 20 -21.25 -9.33 54.03
CA TYR A 20 -20.79 -10.18 52.93
C TYR A 20 -21.69 -10.08 51.70
N LYS A 21 -23.01 -10.04 51.89
CA LYS A 21 -23.97 -9.83 50.79
C LYS A 21 -23.74 -8.50 50.07
N ILE A 22 -23.61 -7.40 50.82
CA ILE A 22 -23.34 -6.07 50.24
C ILE A 22 -21.96 -6.02 49.58
N TYR A 23 -20.94 -6.63 50.19
CA TYR A 23 -19.59 -6.70 49.66
C TYR A 23 -19.55 -7.43 48.32
N LEU A 24 -20.20 -8.60 48.21
CA LEU A 24 -20.32 -9.35 46.97
C LEU A 24 -21.07 -8.55 45.89
N LEU A 25 -22.16 -7.86 46.25
CA LEU A 25 -22.88 -6.99 45.32
C LEU A 25 -22.01 -5.82 44.84
N ASN A 26 -21.21 -5.23 45.72
CA ASN A 26 -20.29 -4.14 45.36
C ASN A 26 -19.16 -4.63 44.45
N GLU A 27 -18.56 -5.79 44.73
CA GLU A 27 -17.55 -6.41 43.88
C GLU A 27 -18.13 -6.76 42.50
N LYS A 28 -19.36 -7.27 42.45
CA LYS A 28 -20.07 -7.51 41.18
C LYS A 28 -20.27 -6.21 40.39
N LYS A 29 -20.79 -5.16 41.03
CA LYS A 29 -20.98 -3.84 40.40
C LYS A 29 -19.67 -3.21 39.92
N LYS A 30 -18.57 -3.36 40.66
CA LYS A 30 -17.25 -2.88 40.22
C LYS A 30 -16.78 -3.61 38.96
N LYS A 31 -16.96 -4.94 38.90
CA LYS A 31 -16.62 -5.72 37.71
C LYS A 31 -17.45 -5.30 36.50
N GLU A 32 -18.76 -5.15 36.67
CA GLU A 32 -19.67 -4.66 35.63
C GLU A 32 -19.27 -3.25 35.14
N SER A 33 -18.98 -2.33 36.06
CA SER A 33 -18.52 -0.97 35.72
C SER A 33 -17.20 -1.01 34.95
N LYS A 34 -16.25 -1.86 35.37
CA LYS A 34 -14.98 -2.01 34.67
C LYS A 34 -15.18 -2.49 33.24
N MET A 35 -16.03 -3.50 33.02
CA MET A 35 -16.32 -4.00 31.68
C MET A 35 -17.09 -2.97 30.82
N ARG A 36 -17.90 -2.12 31.46
CA ARG A 36 -18.60 -1.03 30.77
C ARG A 36 -17.66 0.06 30.27
N ASP A 37 -16.60 0.37 31.03
CA ASP A 37 -15.71 1.49 30.73
C ASP A 37 -14.39 1.09 30.05
N ASP A 38 -13.96 -0.18 30.19
CA ASP A 38 -12.75 -0.74 29.59
C ASP A 38 -13.08 -1.86 28.59
N PHE A 39 -12.74 -1.62 27.33
CA PHE A 39 -13.00 -2.51 26.21
C PHE A 39 -12.36 -3.88 26.40
N LEU A 40 -11.10 -3.97 26.82
CA LEU A 40 -10.40 -5.25 26.94
C LEU A 40 -11.01 -6.13 28.03
N SER A 41 -11.43 -5.53 29.15
CA SER A 41 -12.17 -6.23 30.20
C SER A 41 -13.51 -6.78 29.69
N PHE A 42 -14.18 -6.06 28.79
CA PHE A 42 -15.38 -6.56 28.11
C PHE A 42 -15.06 -7.72 27.17
N VAL A 43 -14.03 -7.62 26.31
CA VAL A 43 -13.60 -8.70 25.41
C VAL A 43 -13.38 -10.00 26.18
N LYS A 44 -12.60 -9.96 27.27
CA LYS A 44 -12.31 -11.15 28.09
C LYS A 44 -13.54 -11.77 28.73
N HIS A 45 -14.61 -11.00 28.95
CA HIS A 45 -15.85 -11.51 29.50
C HIS A 45 -16.68 -12.23 28.46
N VAL A 46 -16.79 -11.67 27.25
CA VAL A 46 -17.65 -12.19 26.18
C VAL A 46 -16.94 -13.21 25.29
N TRP A 47 -15.61 -13.28 25.35
CA TRP A 47 -14.78 -14.24 24.64
C TRP A 47 -13.78 -14.88 25.62
N PRO A 48 -14.19 -15.94 26.35
CA PRO A 48 -13.34 -16.59 27.36
C PRO A 48 -12.06 -17.21 26.78
N ASP A 49 -12.13 -17.75 25.57
CA ASP A 49 -10.98 -18.37 24.87
C ASP A 49 -10.05 -17.35 24.19
N PHE A 50 -10.25 -16.05 24.44
CA PHE A 50 -9.42 -15.01 23.87
C PHE A 50 -8.00 -15.07 24.45
N VAL A 51 -7.02 -15.28 23.57
CA VAL A 51 -5.60 -15.18 23.91
C VAL A 51 -5.17 -13.71 23.81
N GLU A 52 -4.86 -13.11 24.95
CA GLU A 52 -4.37 -11.73 24.99
C GLU A 52 -2.94 -11.64 24.45
N GLY A 53 -2.62 -10.51 23.80
CA GLY A 53 -1.29 -10.16 23.33
C GLY A 53 -1.03 -8.68 23.57
N TYR A 54 0.21 -8.23 23.34
CA TYR A 54 0.61 -6.84 23.60
C TYR A 54 -0.18 -5.82 22.75
N HIS A 55 -0.31 -6.07 21.44
CA HIS A 55 -1.01 -5.20 20.50
C HIS A 55 -2.50 -5.02 20.86
N HIS A 56 -3.14 -6.05 21.41
CA HIS A 56 -4.54 -5.98 21.86
C HIS A 56 -4.75 -4.92 22.94
N LYS A 57 -3.79 -4.73 23.85
CA LYS A 57 -3.85 -3.71 24.91
C LYS A 57 -3.84 -2.30 24.31
N ILE A 58 -2.99 -2.08 23.31
CA ILE A 58 -2.89 -0.79 22.61
C ILE A 58 -4.18 -0.50 21.87
N ILE A 59 -4.68 -1.45 21.09
CA ILE A 59 -5.92 -1.29 20.31
C ILE A 59 -7.10 -1.04 21.24
N ALA A 60 -7.22 -1.82 22.32
CA ALA A 60 -8.27 -1.63 23.31
C ALA A 60 -8.20 -0.23 23.96
N GLN A 61 -7.00 0.27 24.25
CA GLN A 61 -6.84 1.64 24.75
C GLN A 61 -7.29 2.68 23.71
N LYS A 62 -7.01 2.50 22.42
CA LYS A 62 -7.53 3.40 21.37
C LYS A 62 -9.05 3.33 21.27
N PHE A 63 -9.66 2.16 21.42
CA PHE A 63 -11.12 2.04 21.47
C PHE A 63 -11.74 2.67 22.72
N ASN A 64 -11.05 2.60 23.87
CA ASN A 64 -11.45 3.35 25.07
C ASN A 64 -11.39 4.86 24.82
N ASP A 65 -10.32 5.36 24.21
CA ASP A 65 -10.14 6.76 23.83
C ASP A 65 -11.23 7.19 22.82
N LEU A 66 -11.59 6.34 21.86
CA LEU A 66 -12.67 6.55 20.90
C LEU A 66 -14.03 6.66 21.59
N ALA A 67 -14.32 5.74 22.52
CA ALA A 67 -15.58 5.70 23.26
C ALA A 67 -15.75 6.91 24.21
N SER A 68 -14.64 7.44 24.73
CA SER A 68 -14.63 8.68 25.53
C SER A 68 -14.70 9.95 24.67
N GLY A 69 -14.54 9.84 23.35
CA GLY A 69 -14.51 10.97 22.42
C GLY A 69 -13.17 11.71 22.35
N LYS A 70 -12.12 11.18 22.98
CA LYS A 70 -10.75 11.73 22.95
C LYS A 70 -10.14 11.65 21.55
N ILE A 71 -10.43 10.57 20.82
CA ILE A 71 -10.09 10.42 19.40
C ILE A 71 -11.36 10.18 18.57
N LYS A 72 -11.35 10.62 17.31
CA LYS A 72 -12.49 10.47 16.38
C LYS A 72 -12.13 9.81 15.05
N ARG A 73 -10.85 9.63 14.77
CA ARG A 73 -10.33 9.09 13.51
C ARG A 73 -9.22 8.13 13.88
N LEU A 74 -9.47 6.84 13.67
CA LEU A 74 -8.54 5.78 14.02
C LEU A 74 -8.33 4.89 12.81
N ILE A 75 -7.07 4.67 12.44
CA ILE A 75 -6.65 3.63 11.52
C ILE A 75 -5.89 2.58 12.33
N VAL A 76 -6.25 1.31 12.13
CA VAL A 76 -5.52 0.15 12.68
C VAL A 76 -5.07 -0.72 11.51
N ASN A 77 -3.77 -0.74 11.26
CA ASN A 77 -3.15 -1.59 10.26
C ASN A 77 -2.45 -2.77 10.89
N MET A 78 -2.85 -3.97 10.48
CA MET A 78 -2.40 -5.21 11.11
C MET A 78 -2.41 -6.39 10.14
N PRO A 79 -1.52 -7.37 10.35
CA PRO A 79 -1.50 -8.60 9.59
C PRO A 79 -2.82 -9.39 9.67
N PRO A 80 -3.07 -10.24 8.66
CA PRO A 80 -4.13 -11.25 8.74
C PRO A 80 -4.00 -12.08 10.02
N ARG A 81 -5.12 -12.62 10.52
CA ARG A 81 -5.14 -13.53 11.68
C ARG A 81 -4.60 -12.94 13.00
N HIS A 82 -4.60 -11.62 13.15
CA HIS A 82 -4.27 -10.94 14.41
C HIS A 82 -5.49 -10.25 15.04
N THR A 83 -6.66 -10.89 14.96
CA THR A 83 -7.95 -10.49 15.59
C THR A 83 -8.56 -9.12 15.21
N LYS A 84 -7.90 -8.32 14.37
CA LYS A 84 -8.32 -6.95 14.00
C LYS A 84 -9.83 -6.80 13.70
N SER A 85 -10.36 -7.68 12.86
CA SER A 85 -11.77 -7.66 12.45
C SER A 85 -12.70 -8.15 13.56
N GLU A 86 -12.30 -9.13 14.38
CA GLU A 86 -13.14 -9.57 15.49
C GLU A 86 -13.33 -8.42 16.51
N PHE A 87 -12.25 -7.70 16.83
CA PHE A 87 -12.25 -6.56 17.72
C PHE A 87 -13.09 -5.39 17.18
N ALA A 88 -12.81 -4.93 15.96
CA ALA A 88 -13.44 -3.73 15.41
C ALA A 88 -14.85 -3.98 14.85
N SER A 89 -15.12 -5.16 14.29
CA SER A 89 -16.27 -5.38 13.42
C SER A 89 -17.47 -6.01 14.10
N TYR A 90 -17.36 -6.57 15.31
CA TYR A 90 -18.56 -6.96 16.06
C TYR A 90 -18.47 -6.75 17.58
N ILE A 91 -17.29 -6.87 18.20
CA ILE A 91 -17.16 -6.65 19.64
C ILE A 91 -17.23 -5.15 19.96
N LEU A 92 -16.49 -4.31 19.23
CA LEU A 92 -16.55 -2.85 19.35
C LEU A 92 -17.97 -2.29 19.15
N PRO A 93 -18.69 -2.57 18.05
CA PRO A 93 -20.04 -2.02 17.87
C PRO A 93 -21.00 -2.52 18.96
N ALA A 94 -20.90 -3.78 19.39
CA ALA A 94 -21.71 -4.29 20.49
C ALA A 94 -21.45 -3.54 21.80
N TRP A 95 -20.18 -3.35 22.17
CA TRP A 95 -19.79 -2.62 23.36
C TRP A 95 -20.23 -1.15 23.31
N MET A 96 -20.04 -0.49 22.17
CA MET A 96 -20.43 0.92 21.96
C MET A 96 -21.95 1.11 22.09
N VAL A 97 -22.75 0.20 21.53
CA VAL A 97 -24.21 0.21 21.67
C VAL A 97 -24.66 -0.13 23.10
N GLY A 98 -23.91 -0.98 23.81
CA GLY A 98 -24.12 -1.22 25.23
C GLY A 98 -23.96 0.04 26.08
N ARG A 99 -22.93 0.83 25.77
CA ARG A 99 -22.64 2.11 26.44
C ARG A 99 -23.62 3.21 26.06
N ASN A 100 -23.92 3.34 24.77
CA ASN A 100 -24.86 4.29 24.21
C ASN A 100 -25.90 3.57 23.33
N PRO A 101 -27.06 3.21 23.89
CA PRO A 101 -28.11 2.50 23.16
C PRO A 101 -28.69 3.27 21.97
N LYS A 102 -28.45 4.58 21.85
CA LYS A 102 -28.94 5.44 20.75
C LYS A 102 -27.96 5.57 19.59
N LEU A 103 -26.79 4.94 19.68
CA LEU A 103 -25.72 5.08 18.70
C LEU A 103 -26.15 4.52 17.33
N LYS A 104 -25.85 5.26 16.27
CA LYS A 104 -26.02 4.82 14.89
C LYS A 104 -24.69 4.38 14.29
N ILE A 105 -24.61 3.13 13.89
CA ILE A 105 -23.41 2.50 13.35
C ILE A 105 -23.63 2.16 11.88
N ILE A 106 -22.70 2.57 11.04
CA ILE A 106 -22.55 2.03 9.69
C ILE A 106 -21.29 1.18 9.68
N GLN A 107 -21.43 -0.07 9.25
CA GLN A 107 -20.32 -0.99 9.10
C GLN A 107 -20.16 -1.40 7.65
N THR A 108 -18.93 -1.31 7.19
CA THR A 108 -18.58 -1.54 5.79
C THR A 108 -17.39 -2.47 5.69
N THR A 109 -17.41 -3.34 4.68
CA THR A 109 -16.29 -4.20 4.29
C THR A 109 -16.22 -4.29 2.77
N HIS A 110 -15.18 -4.89 2.19
CA HIS A 110 -15.11 -5.07 0.72
C HIS A 110 -16.36 -5.77 0.13
N THR A 111 -17.06 -6.64 0.89
CA THR A 111 -18.27 -7.35 0.44
C THR A 111 -19.45 -7.18 1.40
N ALA A 112 -20.64 -6.93 0.86
CA ALA A 112 -21.85 -6.80 1.68
C ALA A 112 -22.14 -8.06 2.52
N GLU A 113 -21.85 -9.25 2.00
CA GLU A 113 -22.05 -10.50 2.74
C GLU A 113 -21.21 -10.55 4.03
N LEU A 114 -19.94 -10.16 3.96
CA LEU A 114 -19.06 -10.15 5.12
C LEU A 114 -19.52 -9.11 6.16
N ALA A 115 -19.93 -7.92 5.73
CA ALA A 115 -20.51 -6.92 6.61
C ALA A 115 -21.77 -7.44 7.32
N VAL A 116 -22.67 -8.12 6.59
CA VAL A 116 -23.88 -8.74 7.17
C VAL A 116 -23.53 -9.86 8.16
N ARG A 117 -22.46 -10.63 7.91
CA ARG A 117 -21.98 -11.67 8.82
C ARG A 117 -21.53 -11.08 10.16
N PHE A 118 -20.80 -9.96 10.14
CA PHE A 118 -20.44 -9.25 11.35
C PHE A 118 -21.65 -8.65 12.07
N GLY A 119 -22.61 -8.09 11.33
CA GLY A 119 -23.87 -7.62 11.90
C GLY A 119 -24.63 -8.73 12.62
N ARG A 120 -24.63 -9.95 12.08
CA ARG A 120 -25.17 -11.14 12.76
C ARG A 120 -24.39 -11.47 14.04
N LYS A 121 -23.05 -11.47 14.01
CA LYS A 121 -22.22 -11.71 15.20
C LYS A 121 -22.50 -10.68 16.31
N ALA A 122 -22.55 -9.39 15.96
CA ALA A 122 -22.86 -8.33 16.90
C ALA A 122 -24.26 -8.50 17.50
N LYS A 123 -25.25 -8.81 16.66
CA LYS A 123 -26.62 -9.14 17.11
C LYS A 123 -26.63 -10.30 18.10
N SER A 124 -26.01 -11.43 17.75
CA SER A 124 -25.94 -12.61 18.60
C SER A 124 -25.23 -12.33 19.93
N LEU A 125 -24.22 -11.45 19.93
CA LEU A 125 -23.56 -11.00 21.14
C LEU A 125 -24.51 -10.15 22.02
N LEU A 126 -25.31 -9.25 21.44
CA LEU A 126 -26.32 -8.47 22.18
C LEU A 126 -27.37 -9.35 22.87
N ASP A 127 -27.72 -10.48 22.25
CA ASP A 127 -28.67 -11.46 22.77
C ASP A 127 -28.05 -12.41 23.81
N SER A 128 -26.71 -12.41 23.97
CA SER A 128 -25.99 -13.34 24.84
C SER A 128 -26.17 -13.02 26.33
N SER A 129 -26.04 -14.05 27.17
CA SER A 129 -26.21 -13.91 28.63
C SER A 129 -25.09 -13.05 29.24
N GLU A 130 -23.88 -13.16 28.71
CA GLU A 130 -22.66 -12.47 29.12
C GLU A 130 -22.79 -10.97 28.83
N TYR A 131 -23.31 -10.61 27.65
CA TYR A 131 -23.59 -9.22 27.33
C TYR A 131 -24.67 -8.61 28.24
N GLN A 132 -25.76 -9.35 28.46
CA GLN A 132 -26.89 -8.88 29.27
C GLN A 132 -26.58 -8.72 30.77
N GLN A 133 -25.51 -9.36 31.26
CA GLN A 133 -24.99 -9.14 32.61
C GLN A 133 -24.39 -7.74 32.77
N ILE A 134 -23.90 -7.14 31.69
CA ILE A 134 -23.21 -5.84 31.69
C ILE A 134 -24.16 -4.73 31.22
N PHE A 135 -24.92 -4.99 30.15
CA PHE A 135 -25.71 -3.99 29.46
C PHE A 135 -27.21 -4.33 29.44
N SER A 136 -28.02 -3.29 29.65
CA SER A 136 -29.48 -3.37 29.56
C SER A 136 -30.02 -3.10 28.14
N THR A 137 -29.14 -2.83 27.16
CA THR A 137 -29.53 -2.60 25.76
C THR A 137 -30.19 -3.85 25.20
N ARG A 138 -31.26 -3.67 24.43
CA ARG A 138 -32.02 -4.76 23.80
C ARG A 138 -32.31 -4.41 22.36
N LEU A 139 -32.39 -5.43 21.51
CA LEU A 139 -32.84 -5.27 20.14
C LEU A 139 -34.34 -5.01 20.10
N ARG A 140 -34.77 -4.24 19.10
CA ARG A 140 -36.18 -4.00 18.82
C ARG A 140 -36.78 -5.26 18.18
N GLU A 141 -38.00 -5.65 18.56
CA GLU A 141 -38.59 -6.93 18.11
C GLU A 141 -38.87 -6.99 16.59
N ASP A 142 -39.22 -5.86 15.99
CA ASP A 142 -39.60 -5.71 14.58
C ASP A 142 -38.42 -5.38 13.63
N SER A 143 -37.20 -5.19 14.16
CA SER A 143 -36.03 -4.77 13.36
C SER A 143 -34.76 -5.49 13.80
N GLN A 144 -34.61 -6.74 13.33
CA GLN A 144 -33.53 -7.64 13.74
C GLN A 144 -32.84 -8.40 12.60
N ALA A 145 -32.87 -7.86 11.39
CA ALA A 145 -32.18 -8.48 10.26
C ALA A 145 -30.65 -8.42 10.47
N ALA A 146 -29.93 -9.44 9.98
CA ALA A 146 -28.48 -9.51 10.17
C ALA A 146 -27.73 -8.29 9.59
N GLY A 147 -28.19 -7.75 8.46
CA GLY A 147 -27.62 -6.56 7.84
C GLY A 147 -28.20 -5.24 8.34
N ARG A 148 -29.27 -5.29 9.15
CA ARG A 148 -29.92 -4.11 9.71
C ARG A 148 -30.70 -4.47 10.97
N TRP A 149 -30.30 -3.92 12.10
CA TRP A 149 -31.04 -4.05 13.34
C TRP A 149 -31.06 -2.73 14.09
N GLU A 150 -32.11 -2.55 14.89
CA GLU A 150 -32.30 -1.37 15.73
C GLU A 150 -32.36 -1.79 17.19
N THR A 151 -31.94 -0.91 18.09
CA THR A 151 -32.15 -1.10 19.52
C THR A 151 -33.51 -0.57 19.93
N ALA A 152 -34.07 -1.11 21.01
CA ALA A 152 -35.32 -0.59 21.58
C ALA A 152 -35.22 0.88 22.00
N GLN A 153 -34.00 1.38 22.19
CA GLN A 153 -33.71 2.76 22.61
C GLN A 153 -33.48 3.72 21.44
N GLY A 154 -33.53 3.24 20.18
CA GLY A 154 -33.44 4.08 18.98
C GLY A 154 -32.06 4.18 18.31
N GLY A 155 -31.11 3.35 18.72
CA GLY A 155 -29.86 3.13 18.00
C GLY A 155 -30.08 2.23 16.78
N GLU A 156 -29.15 2.28 15.84
CA GLU A 156 -29.27 1.60 14.55
C GLU A 156 -27.92 1.01 14.13
N TYR A 157 -27.95 -0.16 13.54
CA TYR A 157 -26.80 -0.76 12.87
C TYR A 157 -27.15 -1.06 11.42
N PHE A 158 -26.25 -0.71 10.51
CA PHE A 158 -26.41 -0.96 9.08
C PHE A 158 -25.12 -1.49 8.48
N ALA A 159 -25.20 -2.64 7.82
CA ALA A 159 -24.10 -3.28 7.11
C ALA A 159 -24.17 -3.01 5.60
N ALA A 160 -23.04 -2.65 4.99
CA ALA A 160 -22.92 -2.44 3.55
C ALA A 160 -21.57 -2.93 3.00
N GLY A 161 -21.50 -3.20 1.71
CA GLY A 161 -20.23 -3.42 1.00
C GLY A 161 -19.64 -2.12 0.47
N VAL A 162 -18.34 -2.12 0.15
CA VAL A 162 -17.71 -1.04 -0.64
C VAL A 162 -18.43 -0.93 -2.00
N GLY A 163 -18.73 0.31 -2.41
CA GLY A 163 -19.56 0.60 -3.59
C GLY A 163 -21.08 0.41 -3.37
N GLY A 164 -21.51 -0.13 -2.23
CA GLY A 164 -22.91 -0.27 -1.88
C GLY A 164 -23.57 1.09 -1.56
N ALA A 165 -24.88 1.19 -1.80
CA ALA A 165 -25.64 2.40 -1.48
C ALA A 165 -25.85 2.55 0.03
N ILE A 166 -25.39 3.67 0.59
CA ILE A 166 -25.52 4.03 2.02
C ILE A 166 -26.39 5.31 2.15
N THR A 167 -27.19 5.62 1.12
CA THR A 167 -27.94 6.88 1.03
C THR A 167 -29.06 6.95 2.08
N GLY A 168 -29.28 8.16 2.64
CA GLY A 168 -30.39 8.44 3.56
C GLY A 168 -30.19 8.03 5.03
N ARG A 169 -29.00 7.55 5.42
CA ARG A 169 -28.70 7.11 6.80
C ARG A 169 -27.57 7.96 7.40
N GLY A 170 -27.74 8.41 8.64
CA GLY A 170 -26.67 9.07 9.40
C GLY A 170 -25.96 8.09 10.33
N ALA A 171 -24.66 8.26 10.53
CA ALA A 171 -23.88 7.48 11.50
C ALA A 171 -23.16 8.36 12.51
N ASP A 172 -23.12 7.88 13.75
CA ASP A 172 -22.27 8.39 14.82
C ASP A 172 -20.93 7.63 14.85
N LEU A 173 -20.91 6.38 14.41
CA LEU A 173 -19.72 5.55 14.27
C LEU A 173 -19.72 4.87 12.90
N LEU A 174 -18.66 5.12 12.12
CA LEU A 174 -18.39 4.44 10.86
C LEU A 174 -17.24 3.45 11.06
N ILE A 175 -17.47 2.19 10.75
CA ILE A 175 -16.47 1.12 10.81
C ILE A 175 -16.21 0.61 9.39
N ILE A 176 -14.95 0.65 8.97
CA ILE A 176 -14.50 0.18 7.66
C ILE A 176 -13.48 -0.94 7.91
N ASP A 177 -13.84 -2.18 7.57
CA ASP A 177 -13.00 -3.36 7.81
C ASP A 177 -12.62 -4.04 6.49
N ASP A 178 -11.32 -4.04 6.19
CA ASP A 178 -10.73 -4.58 4.96
C ASP A 178 -11.55 -4.17 3.70
N PRO A 179 -11.48 -2.89 3.27
CA PRO A 179 -12.28 -2.36 2.16
C PRO A 179 -11.80 -2.82 0.78
N HIS A 180 -10.60 -3.42 0.69
CA HIS A 180 -10.00 -3.89 -0.55
C HIS A 180 -10.05 -5.42 -0.61
N SER A 181 -10.42 -5.97 -1.75
CA SER A 181 -10.11 -7.36 -2.06
C SER A 181 -8.68 -7.48 -2.60
N GLU A 182 -8.14 -8.70 -2.62
CA GLU A 182 -6.84 -8.97 -3.23
C GLU A 182 -6.81 -8.52 -4.70
N GLN A 183 -7.88 -8.79 -5.46
CA GLN A 183 -8.00 -8.39 -6.87
C GLN A 183 -8.06 -6.87 -7.03
N ASP A 184 -8.80 -6.17 -6.17
CA ASP A 184 -8.90 -4.71 -6.21
C ASP A 184 -7.56 -4.05 -5.91
N SER A 185 -6.77 -4.64 -5.01
CA SER A 185 -5.49 -4.08 -4.60
C SER A 185 -4.44 -3.99 -5.71
N MET A 186 -4.60 -4.81 -6.76
CA MET A 186 -3.74 -4.81 -7.94
C MET A 186 -4.21 -3.84 -9.01
N ASN A 187 -5.40 -3.25 -8.87
CA ASN A 187 -6.01 -2.37 -9.87
C ASN A 187 -6.07 -0.93 -9.33
N MET A 188 -5.26 -0.05 -9.91
CA MET A 188 -5.23 1.37 -9.54
C MET A 188 -6.60 2.05 -9.58
N GLY A 189 -7.40 1.77 -10.61
CA GLY A 189 -8.76 2.31 -10.70
C GLY A 189 -9.70 1.77 -9.61
N ALA A 190 -9.47 0.56 -9.10
CA ALA A 190 -10.25 0.03 -7.97
C ALA A 190 -9.90 0.73 -6.66
N LEU A 191 -8.62 0.98 -6.41
CA LEU A 191 -8.15 1.75 -5.25
C LEU A 191 -8.72 3.19 -5.26
N GLU A 192 -8.71 3.85 -6.42
CA GLU A 192 -9.31 5.18 -6.60
C GLU A 192 -10.83 5.15 -6.35
N ARG A 193 -11.55 4.18 -6.92
CA ARG A 193 -12.99 4.00 -6.68
C ARG A 193 -13.31 3.76 -5.20
N ALA A 194 -12.47 3.03 -4.48
CA ALA A 194 -12.66 2.83 -3.03
C ALA A 194 -12.49 4.14 -2.25
N TYR A 195 -11.52 4.98 -2.64
CA TYR A 195 -11.36 6.30 -2.03
C TYR A 195 -12.49 7.27 -2.40
N GLU A 196 -12.94 7.27 -3.65
CA GLU A 196 -14.10 8.03 -4.12
C GLU A 196 -15.37 7.57 -3.37
N TRP A 197 -15.57 6.27 -3.23
CA TRP A 197 -16.66 5.70 -2.44
C TRP A 197 -16.60 6.21 -1.00
N TYR A 198 -15.43 6.19 -0.35
CA TYR A 198 -15.26 6.70 1.01
C TYR A 198 -15.68 8.17 1.13
N THR A 199 -15.15 9.04 0.26
CA THR A 199 -15.34 10.50 0.32
C THR A 199 -16.75 10.93 -0.09
N SER A 200 -17.37 10.25 -1.05
CA SER A 200 -18.72 10.57 -1.55
C SER A 200 -19.84 9.86 -0.79
N GLY A 201 -19.55 8.71 -0.19
CA GLY A 201 -20.52 7.86 0.48
C GLY A 201 -20.42 7.95 2.01
N PRO A 202 -19.74 7.00 2.68
CA PRO A 202 -19.70 6.90 4.14
C PRO A 202 -19.30 8.18 4.86
N ARG A 203 -18.31 8.93 4.35
CA ARG A 203 -17.81 10.13 5.03
C ARG A 203 -18.82 11.26 5.11
N GLN A 204 -19.70 11.39 4.11
CA GLN A 204 -20.78 12.38 4.11
C GLN A 204 -21.96 11.99 5.01
N ARG A 205 -22.06 10.70 5.38
CA ARG A 205 -23.09 10.18 6.30
C ARG A 205 -22.72 10.34 7.76
N LEU A 206 -21.46 10.64 8.05
CA LEU A 206 -20.99 10.84 9.40
C LEU A 206 -21.55 12.14 9.98
N GLN A 207 -22.22 12.04 11.12
CA GLN A 207 -22.77 13.19 11.83
C GLN A 207 -21.66 14.06 12.45
N PRO A 208 -21.93 15.34 12.74
CA PRO A 208 -21.01 16.18 13.49
C PRO A 208 -20.59 15.52 14.82
N GLY A 209 -19.29 15.36 15.02
CA GLY A 209 -18.74 14.69 16.18
C GLY A 209 -18.66 13.17 16.10
N GLY A 210 -19.17 12.57 15.01
CA GLY A 210 -19.04 11.13 14.77
C GLY A 210 -17.60 10.68 14.56
N SER A 211 -17.38 9.39 14.80
CA SER A 211 -16.08 8.73 14.78
C SER A 211 -15.95 7.77 13.58
N ILE A 212 -14.73 7.62 13.07
CA ILE A 212 -14.40 6.65 12.02
C ILE A 212 -13.30 5.74 12.53
N VAL A 213 -13.50 4.44 12.36
CA VAL A 213 -12.51 3.40 12.59
C VAL A 213 -12.29 2.67 11.26
N VAL A 214 -11.06 2.73 10.76
CA VAL A 214 -10.62 1.93 9.63
C VAL A 214 -9.71 0.84 10.18
N VAL A 215 -10.05 -0.41 9.94
CA VAL A 215 -9.16 -1.54 10.21
C VAL A 215 -8.87 -2.25 8.90
N MET A 216 -7.60 -2.42 8.56
CA MET A 216 -7.28 -3.18 7.35
C MET A 216 -5.86 -3.71 7.35
N THR A 217 -5.66 -4.74 6.56
CA THR A 217 -4.32 -5.16 6.12
C THR A 217 -3.85 -4.21 5.01
N ARG A 218 -2.59 -3.74 5.06
CA ARG A 218 -2.05 -2.91 3.97
C ARG A 218 -1.83 -3.73 2.70
N TRP A 219 -2.08 -3.12 1.55
CA TRP A 219 -1.91 -3.77 0.25
C TRP A 219 -1.01 -2.99 -0.71
N ASN A 220 -1.15 -1.67 -0.72
CA ASN A 220 -0.49 -0.79 -1.68
C ASN A 220 -0.29 0.58 -1.03
N THR A 221 0.71 1.35 -1.48
CA THR A 221 0.89 2.74 -1.03
C THR A 221 -0.34 3.61 -1.35
N LYS A 222 -1.12 3.24 -2.37
CA LYS A 222 -2.35 3.92 -2.81
C LYS A 222 -3.63 3.29 -2.26
N ASP A 223 -3.54 2.34 -1.32
CA ASP A 223 -4.71 1.80 -0.60
C ASP A 223 -5.45 2.86 0.23
N LEU A 224 -6.55 2.46 0.90
CA LEU A 224 -7.44 3.43 1.56
C LEU A 224 -6.70 4.15 2.70
N THR A 225 -5.94 3.41 3.53
CA THR A 225 -5.05 4.02 4.53
C THR A 225 -4.10 5.02 3.87
N GLY A 226 -3.39 4.64 2.82
CA GLY A 226 -2.44 5.51 2.14
C GLY A 226 -3.08 6.79 1.62
N ALA A 227 -4.28 6.69 1.03
CA ALA A 227 -5.05 7.83 0.56
C ALA A 227 -5.50 8.75 1.71
N LEU A 228 -5.99 8.17 2.81
CA LEU A 228 -6.42 8.93 3.99
C LEU A 228 -5.26 9.67 4.65
N ILE A 229 -4.10 9.03 4.79
CA ILE A 229 -2.89 9.65 5.37
C ILE A 229 -2.42 10.81 4.50
N ARG A 230 -2.37 10.64 3.17
CA ARG A 230 -2.01 11.74 2.25
C ARG A 230 -2.96 12.94 2.38
N ALA A 231 -4.26 12.68 2.51
CA ALA A 231 -5.26 13.74 2.67
C ALA A 231 -5.13 14.52 3.99
N GLN A 232 -4.44 13.98 5.02
CA GLN A 232 -4.24 14.67 6.30
C GLN A 232 -3.34 15.90 6.21
N GLY A 233 -2.54 16.03 5.15
CA GLY A 233 -1.65 17.17 4.95
C GLY A 233 -2.37 18.52 4.89
N GLU A 234 -3.68 18.51 4.61
CA GLU A 234 -4.50 19.71 4.70
C GLU A 234 -4.88 20.02 6.17
N VAL A 235 -4.64 21.25 6.60
CA VAL A 235 -4.84 21.71 8.01
C VAL A 235 -6.27 21.47 8.54
N LYS A 236 -7.27 21.46 7.66
CA LYS A 236 -8.69 21.26 8.03
C LYS A 236 -9.20 19.84 7.75
N ALA A 237 -8.37 18.96 7.20
CA ALA A 237 -8.74 17.57 6.96
C ALA A 237 -8.79 16.78 8.27
N ASP A 238 -9.41 15.61 8.19
CA ASP A 238 -9.50 14.67 9.31
C ASP A 238 -8.08 14.26 9.75
N GLN A 239 -7.78 14.46 11.03
CA GLN A 239 -6.51 14.04 11.64
C GLN A 239 -6.67 12.66 12.26
N TRP A 240 -6.04 11.67 11.65
CA TRP A 240 -6.04 10.26 12.02
C TRP A 240 -4.97 9.93 13.04
N GLU A 241 -5.38 9.16 14.05
CA GLU A 241 -4.48 8.37 14.86
C GLU A 241 -4.22 7.05 14.13
N VAL A 242 -2.96 6.77 13.78
CA VAL A 242 -2.58 5.53 13.09
C VAL A 242 -1.90 4.59 14.08
N VAL A 243 -2.38 3.36 14.13
CA VAL A 243 -1.75 2.26 14.87
C VAL A 243 -1.40 1.17 13.87
N GLU A 244 -0.12 0.85 13.78
CA GLU A 244 0.40 -0.14 12.84
C GLU A 244 1.20 -1.20 13.60
N PHE A 245 0.94 -2.47 13.30
CA PHE A 245 1.69 -3.60 13.85
C PHE A 245 2.20 -4.50 12.73
N PRO A 246 3.52 -4.64 12.55
CA PRO A 246 4.07 -5.70 11.70
C PRO A 246 3.89 -7.06 12.38
N ALA A 247 3.90 -8.16 11.62
CA ALA A 247 3.85 -9.51 12.17
C ALA A 247 5.09 -9.85 13.00
N ILE A 248 6.26 -9.34 12.59
CA ILE A 248 7.53 -9.42 13.32
C ILE A 248 7.92 -8.00 13.71
N MET A 249 8.08 -7.76 15.00
CA MET A 249 8.47 -6.45 15.54
C MET A 249 9.94 -6.13 15.20
N PRO A 250 10.37 -4.87 15.25
CA PRO A 250 11.79 -4.51 15.04
C PRO A 250 12.78 -5.22 15.98
N SER A 251 12.30 -5.73 17.13
CA SER A 251 13.06 -6.58 18.05
C SER A 251 13.39 -7.98 17.49
N GLY A 252 12.76 -8.39 16.39
CA GLY A 252 12.81 -9.74 15.84
C GLY A 252 11.77 -10.71 16.44
N GLU A 253 11.01 -10.28 17.45
CA GLU A 253 9.98 -11.10 18.08
C GLU A 253 8.63 -10.98 17.35
N PRO A 254 7.79 -12.03 17.35
CA PRO A 254 6.41 -11.94 16.87
C PRO A 254 5.63 -10.81 17.57
N CYS A 255 4.74 -10.13 16.85
CA CYS A 255 3.82 -9.15 17.46
C CYS A 255 2.85 -9.81 18.45
N TRP A 256 2.52 -11.09 18.23
CA TRP A 256 1.62 -11.86 19.07
C TRP A 256 2.24 -13.21 19.45
N PRO A 257 3.26 -13.21 20.34
CA PRO A 257 4.02 -14.40 20.67
C PRO A 257 3.19 -15.45 21.40
N GLU A 258 2.08 -15.07 22.04
CA GLU A 258 1.16 -16.02 22.68
C GLU A 258 0.34 -16.87 21.69
N TYR A 259 0.36 -16.55 20.39
CA TYR A 259 -0.38 -17.26 19.35
C TYR A 259 0.47 -17.67 18.15
N TRP A 260 1.42 -16.84 17.73
CA TRP A 260 2.32 -17.09 16.60
C TRP A 260 3.73 -17.36 17.08
N GLU A 261 4.24 -18.55 16.78
CA GLU A 261 5.66 -18.87 16.92
C GLU A 261 6.46 -18.21 15.78
N ILE A 262 7.69 -17.78 16.06
CA ILE A 262 8.53 -17.10 15.07
C ILE A 262 8.79 -17.98 13.84
N ASP A 263 9.06 -19.27 14.05
CA ASP A 263 9.29 -20.25 12.98
C ASP A 263 8.08 -20.39 12.03
N GLU A 264 6.86 -20.21 12.54
CA GLU A 264 5.65 -20.25 11.72
C GLU A 264 5.54 -19.00 10.85
N LEU A 265 5.87 -17.82 11.40
CA LEU A 265 5.93 -16.58 10.64
C LEU A 265 7.01 -16.64 9.55
N GLU A 266 8.17 -17.23 9.85
CA GLU A 266 9.23 -17.42 8.86
C GLU A 266 8.81 -18.38 7.74
N LYS A 267 8.09 -19.46 8.06
CA LYS A 267 7.50 -20.35 7.04
C LYS A 267 6.47 -19.63 6.16
N GLN A 268 5.65 -18.75 6.74
CA GLN A 268 4.72 -17.91 5.98
C GLN A 268 5.49 -16.94 5.07
N LYS A 269 6.54 -16.30 5.58
CA LYS A 269 7.43 -15.44 4.79
C LYS A 269 8.06 -16.17 3.61
N ALA A 270 8.50 -17.41 3.79
CA ALA A 270 9.08 -18.23 2.73
C ALA A 270 8.04 -18.70 1.69
N SER A 271 6.77 -18.80 2.07
CA SER A 271 5.69 -19.29 1.20
C SER A 271 5.02 -18.18 0.37
N LEU A 272 5.17 -16.93 0.79
CA LEU A 272 4.55 -15.78 0.15
C LEU A 272 5.57 -15.00 -0.69
N PRO A 273 5.14 -14.40 -1.82
CA PRO A 273 5.94 -13.38 -2.47
C PRO A 273 6.31 -12.28 -1.47
N LEU A 274 7.56 -11.83 -1.50
CA LEU A 274 8.09 -10.86 -0.54
C LEU A 274 7.27 -9.54 -0.55
N SER A 275 6.73 -9.15 -1.71
CA SER A 275 5.73 -8.07 -1.88
C SER A 275 4.52 -8.20 -0.97
N LYS A 276 3.88 -9.37 -1.01
CA LYS A 276 2.70 -9.66 -0.20
C LYS A 276 3.07 -9.76 1.27
N TRP A 277 4.25 -10.29 1.59
CA TRP A 277 4.76 -10.32 2.96
C TRP A 277 4.97 -8.91 3.52
N ASN A 278 5.71 -8.06 2.82
CA ASN A 278 6.02 -6.70 3.27
C ASN A 278 4.75 -5.85 3.42
N ALA A 279 3.89 -5.86 2.40
CA ALA A 279 2.62 -5.15 2.45
C ALA A 279 1.70 -5.71 3.54
N GLN A 280 1.34 -7.00 3.47
CA GLN A 280 0.26 -7.53 4.29
C GLN A 280 0.68 -7.97 5.67
N TRP A 281 1.92 -8.44 5.85
CA TRP A 281 2.38 -8.93 7.15
C TRP A 281 3.18 -7.86 7.89
N MET A 282 4.07 -7.15 7.21
CA MET A 282 4.90 -6.10 7.83
C MET A 282 4.23 -4.72 7.82
N GLN A 283 3.06 -4.57 7.18
CA GLN A 283 2.34 -3.29 6.99
C GLN A 283 3.12 -2.22 6.21
N ASN A 284 4.16 -2.61 5.49
CA ASN A 284 5.04 -1.73 4.75
C ASN A 284 4.93 -2.02 3.25
N PRO A 285 3.84 -1.60 2.56
CA PRO A 285 3.75 -1.75 1.12
C PRO A 285 4.80 -0.87 0.46
N THR A 286 5.77 -1.47 -0.21
CA THR A 286 6.75 -0.77 -1.05
C THR A 286 6.24 -0.70 -2.48
N SER A 287 6.59 0.36 -3.20
CA SER A 287 6.38 0.46 -4.66
C SER A 287 7.31 -0.46 -5.46
N GLU A 288 8.28 -1.08 -4.80
CA GLU A 288 9.40 -1.83 -5.38
C GLU A 288 9.09 -3.21 -5.92
N GLU A 289 8.19 -3.98 -5.31
CA GLU A 289 8.18 -5.42 -5.57
C GLU A 289 7.23 -5.85 -6.71
N GLY A 290 6.55 -4.88 -7.33
CA GLY A 290 5.96 -5.00 -8.67
C GLY A 290 6.90 -4.50 -9.77
N ALA A 291 8.14 -4.12 -9.42
CA ALA A 291 9.07 -3.56 -10.37
C ALA A 291 9.48 -4.59 -11.42
N ILE A 292 9.29 -4.21 -12.68
CA ILE A 292 9.75 -5.02 -13.81
C ILE A 292 11.29 -5.04 -13.84
N ILE A 293 11.94 -3.98 -13.35
CA ILE A 293 13.40 -3.87 -13.24
C ILE A 293 13.72 -3.55 -11.77
N LYS A 294 14.46 -4.45 -11.11
CA LYS A 294 14.79 -4.31 -9.70
C LYS A 294 16.04 -3.47 -9.48
N ARG A 295 16.13 -2.79 -8.33
CA ARG A 295 17.35 -2.07 -7.90
C ARG A 295 18.57 -2.98 -7.87
N GLU A 296 18.40 -4.21 -7.36
CA GLU A 296 19.48 -5.21 -7.22
C GLU A 296 20.05 -5.73 -8.54
N TRP A 297 19.37 -5.50 -9.67
CA TRP A 297 19.84 -5.95 -10.98
C TRP A 297 20.82 -4.99 -11.64
N TRP A 298 20.96 -3.76 -11.13
CA TRP A 298 21.94 -2.81 -11.60
C TRP A 298 23.32 -3.16 -11.04
N ARG A 299 24.31 -3.31 -11.93
CA ARG A 299 25.72 -3.46 -11.51
C ARG A 299 26.30 -2.09 -11.17
N ASP A 300 26.98 -2.01 -10.04
CA ASP A 300 27.57 -0.74 -9.61
C ASP A 300 28.89 -0.46 -10.33
N TRP A 301 29.00 0.73 -10.90
CA TRP A 301 30.24 1.25 -11.47
C TRP A 301 30.90 2.22 -10.49
N GLU A 302 31.86 1.71 -9.72
CA GLU A 302 32.53 2.48 -8.65
C GLU A 302 33.62 3.43 -9.18
N ASN A 303 34.12 3.21 -10.40
CA ASN A 303 35.24 3.99 -10.93
C ASN A 303 34.81 5.40 -11.38
N GLU A 304 35.58 6.42 -10.99
CA GLU A 304 35.31 7.81 -11.42
C GLU A 304 35.52 8.02 -12.93
N THR A 305 36.38 7.21 -13.54
CA THR A 305 36.68 7.26 -14.98
C THR A 305 35.82 6.27 -15.77
N LEU A 306 35.35 6.70 -16.93
CA LEU A 306 34.64 5.84 -17.88
C LEU A 306 35.57 4.81 -18.52
N PRO A 307 35.08 3.59 -18.81
CA PRO A 307 35.85 2.60 -19.55
C PRO A 307 36.00 3.02 -21.04
N PRO A 308 36.89 2.36 -21.81
CA PRO A 308 36.90 2.51 -23.26
C PRO A 308 35.53 2.12 -23.86
N LEU A 309 34.86 3.10 -24.47
CA LEU A 309 33.54 2.92 -25.05
C LEU A 309 33.65 2.57 -26.53
N GLN A 310 32.87 1.58 -26.96
CA GLN A 310 32.78 1.16 -28.37
C GLN A 310 31.72 1.96 -29.12
N HIS A 311 30.59 2.22 -28.45
CA HIS A 311 29.44 2.93 -29.00
C HIS A 311 28.78 3.78 -27.93
N VAL A 312 28.28 4.96 -28.32
CA VAL A 312 27.55 5.88 -27.44
C VAL A 312 26.23 6.28 -28.10
N ILE A 313 25.13 6.05 -27.39
CA ILE A 313 23.78 6.40 -27.82
C ILE A 313 23.13 7.30 -26.77
N GLN A 314 22.38 8.27 -27.26
CA GLN A 314 21.48 9.08 -26.44
C GLN A 314 20.03 8.76 -26.76
N SER A 315 19.18 8.71 -25.73
CA SER A 315 17.75 8.42 -25.87
C SER A 315 16.91 9.51 -25.23
N TYR A 316 16.02 10.10 -26.02
CA TYR A 316 15.21 11.25 -25.62
C TYR A 316 13.74 10.84 -25.58
N ASP A 317 13.17 10.82 -24.39
CA ASP A 317 11.72 10.84 -24.19
C ASP A 317 11.30 12.28 -23.93
N THR A 318 10.42 12.81 -24.78
CA THR A 318 10.18 14.26 -24.83
C THR A 318 8.71 14.60 -24.69
N ALA A 319 8.41 15.39 -23.66
CA ALA A 319 7.16 16.11 -23.49
C ALA A 319 7.40 17.62 -23.49
N PHE A 320 6.47 18.41 -24.03
CA PHE A 320 6.58 19.89 -23.98
C PHE A 320 5.34 20.55 -23.42
N MET A 321 5.55 21.64 -22.69
CA MET A 321 4.50 22.43 -22.06
C MET A 321 3.65 23.19 -23.10
N LYS A 322 2.32 23.06 -22.98
CA LYS A 322 1.36 24.08 -23.45
C LYS A 322 0.54 24.70 -22.33
N LYS A 323 0.54 24.08 -21.14
CA LYS A 323 -0.13 24.50 -19.89
C LYS A 323 0.67 23.98 -18.69
N SER A 324 0.42 24.55 -17.50
CA SER A 324 1.13 24.32 -16.22
C SER A 324 1.00 22.92 -15.59
N SER A 325 0.72 21.89 -16.39
CA SER A 325 0.52 20.49 -15.97
C SER A 325 1.23 19.50 -16.88
N ALA A 326 2.35 19.87 -17.52
CA ALA A 326 3.00 19.00 -18.50
C ALA A 326 3.93 17.96 -17.87
N ASP A 327 4.10 16.87 -18.61
CA ASP A 327 4.99 15.74 -18.33
C ASP A 327 6.47 16.14 -18.46
N TYR A 328 7.39 15.36 -17.91
CA TYR A 328 8.83 15.67 -17.92
C TYR A 328 9.46 15.33 -19.28
N SER A 329 10.59 15.95 -19.59
CA SER A 329 11.48 15.48 -20.67
C SER A 329 12.68 14.78 -20.05
N ALA A 330 13.01 13.60 -20.56
CA ALA A 330 14.06 12.73 -20.07
C ALA A 330 15.08 12.45 -21.19
N ILE A 331 16.36 12.69 -20.89
CA ILE A 331 17.50 12.37 -21.74
C ILE A 331 18.39 11.40 -20.98
N THR A 332 18.68 10.24 -21.56
CA THR A 332 19.66 9.28 -20.99
C THR A 332 20.78 9.00 -21.99
N THR A 333 22.02 8.94 -21.49
CA THR A 333 23.22 8.65 -22.28
C THR A 333 23.79 7.29 -21.88
N TRP A 334 24.02 6.44 -22.88
CA TRP A 334 24.42 5.05 -22.69
C TRP A 334 25.65 4.70 -23.54
N GLY A 335 26.61 4.02 -22.93
CA GLY A 335 27.82 3.55 -23.57
C GLY A 335 27.92 2.03 -23.59
N VAL A 336 28.38 1.45 -24.70
CA VAL A 336 28.76 0.04 -24.79
C VAL A 336 30.23 -0.08 -24.45
N PHE A 337 30.55 -0.99 -23.53
CA PHE A 337 31.93 -1.32 -23.18
C PHE A 337 32.10 -2.84 -23.03
N GLN A 338 33.34 -3.28 -22.92
CA GLN A 338 33.69 -4.64 -22.54
C GLN A 338 34.44 -4.58 -21.22
N GLU A 339 34.03 -5.39 -20.27
CA GLU A 339 34.67 -5.48 -18.95
C GLU A 339 36.04 -6.15 -19.10
N ASN A 340 36.08 -7.32 -19.76
CA ASN A 340 37.25 -8.14 -20.04
C ASN A 340 37.22 -8.70 -21.48
N GLU A 341 38.34 -9.21 -22.01
CA GLU A 341 38.42 -9.82 -23.36
C GLU A 341 37.46 -11.02 -23.55
N ASP A 342 37.12 -11.72 -22.47
CA ASP A 342 36.18 -12.85 -22.47
C ASP A 342 34.73 -12.44 -22.16
N SER A 343 34.48 -11.16 -21.83
CA SER A 343 33.13 -10.66 -21.55
C SER A 343 32.43 -10.22 -22.84
N GLY A 344 31.14 -10.53 -22.94
CA GLY A 344 30.29 -9.95 -23.97
C GLY A 344 30.14 -8.43 -23.80
N PRO A 345 29.60 -7.72 -24.80
CA PRO A 345 29.32 -6.29 -24.71
C PRO A 345 28.32 -5.99 -23.57
N GLN A 346 28.67 -5.03 -22.72
CA GLN A 346 27.86 -4.55 -21.58
C GLN A 346 27.46 -3.09 -21.78
N LEU A 347 26.41 -2.64 -21.09
CA LEU A 347 25.94 -1.26 -21.13
C LEU A 347 26.24 -0.53 -19.84
N LEU A 348 26.66 0.72 -19.97
CA LEU A 348 26.86 1.65 -18.87
C LEU A 348 25.96 2.87 -19.04
N LEU A 349 25.17 3.18 -18.02
CA LEU A 349 24.48 4.47 -17.90
C LEU A 349 25.52 5.55 -17.54
N MET A 350 25.72 6.50 -18.45
CA MET A 350 26.79 7.51 -18.34
C MET A 350 26.28 8.85 -17.80
N ASP A 351 25.04 9.21 -18.15
CA ASP A 351 24.42 10.48 -17.77
C ASP A 351 22.89 10.39 -17.89
N ALA A 352 22.18 11.18 -17.10
CA ALA A 352 20.73 11.35 -17.21
C ALA A 352 20.30 12.77 -16.84
N VAL A 353 19.38 13.33 -17.63
CA VAL A 353 18.79 14.65 -17.40
C VAL A 353 17.27 14.51 -17.45
N LYS A 354 16.59 14.90 -16.38
CA LYS A 354 15.14 14.92 -16.29
C LYS A 354 14.64 16.28 -15.80
N GLU A 355 13.95 17.03 -16.66
CA GLU A 355 13.38 18.31 -16.27
C GLU A 355 12.18 18.70 -17.13
N ARG A 356 11.46 19.74 -16.73
CA ARG A 356 10.36 20.32 -17.51
C ARG A 356 10.89 21.44 -18.38
N PHE A 357 11.10 21.13 -19.65
CA PHE A 357 11.61 22.09 -20.61
C PHE A 357 10.50 22.71 -21.47
N GLU A 358 10.62 24.00 -21.70
CA GLU A 358 9.99 24.64 -22.85
C GLU A 358 10.73 24.24 -24.13
N PHE A 359 10.05 24.21 -25.27
CA PHE A 359 10.64 23.69 -26.52
C PHE A 359 11.99 24.34 -26.93
N PRO A 360 12.18 25.68 -26.83
CA PRO A 360 13.48 26.30 -27.12
C PRO A 360 14.59 25.85 -26.17
N GLU A 361 14.26 25.59 -24.90
CA GLU A 361 15.19 25.14 -23.88
C GLU A 361 15.57 23.68 -24.10
N LEU A 362 14.58 22.81 -24.38
CA LEU A 362 14.81 21.40 -24.72
C LEU A 362 15.79 21.27 -25.89
N ARG A 363 15.64 22.11 -26.94
CA ARG A 363 16.56 22.15 -28.09
C ARG A 363 17.98 22.56 -27.69
N ARG A 364 18.13 23.50 -26.75
CA ARG A 364 19.44 23.93 -26.24
C ARG A 364 20.10 22.80 -25.45
N VAL A 365 19.39 22.23 -24.48
CA VAL A 365 19.89 21.13 -23.64
C VAL A 365 20.26 19.91 -24.48
N ALA A 366 19.41 19.53 -25.44
CA ALA A 366 19.69 18.44 -26.37
C ALA A 366 20.98 18.66 -27.20
N LYS A 367 21.28 19.92 -27.55
CA LYS A 367 22.50 20.27 -28.29
C LYS A 367 23.74 20.23 -27.39
N GLU A 368 23.62 20.77 -26.18
CA GLU A 368 24.69 20.76 -25.17
C GLU A 368 25.09 19.32 -24.81
N GLN A 369 24.08 18.46 -24.58
CA GLN A 369 24.27 17.03 -24.32
C GLN A 369 24.91 16.29 -25.50
N TYR A 370 24.50 16.60 -26.73
CA TYR A 370 25.12 16.03 -27.93
C TYR A 370 26.57 16.47 -28.11
N ASP A 371 26.87 17.76 -27.88
CA ASP A 371 28.22 18.30 -28.07
C ASP A 371 29.22 17.77 -27.05
N TYR A 372 28.75 17.54 -25.82
CA TYR A 372 29.57 17.01 -24.74
C TYR A 372 29.87 15.52 -24.94
N TRP A 373 28.84 14.71 -25.21
CA TRP A 373 28.99 13.25 -25.29
C TRP A 373 29.33 12.71 -26.68
N GLN A 374 29.09 13.49 -27.72
CA GLN A 374 29.31 13.13 -29.13
C GLN A 374 28.79 11.73 -29.52
N PRO A 375 27.51 11.40 -29.22
CA PRO A 375 26.97 10.07 -29.52
C PRO A 375 26.91 9.83 -31.04
N GLU A 376 27.07 8.58 -31.46
CA GLU A 376 26.90 8.21 -32.87
C GLU A 376 25.43 8.27 -33.30
N THR A 377 24.51 8.11 -32.36
CA THR A 377 23.07 8.09 -32.61
C THR A 377 22.30 8.75 -31.48
N VAL A 378 21.35 9.62 -31.86
CA VAL A 378 20.34 10.17 -30.96
C VAL A 378 18.99 9.54 -31.30
N LEU A 379 18.35 8.89 -30.33
CA LEU A 379 17.02 8.34 -30.44
C LEU A 379 16.01 9.35 -29.91
N VAL A 380 14.94 9.58 -30.66
CA VAL A 380 13.84 10.45 -30.23
C VAL A 380 12.53 9.74 -30.51
N GLU A 381 11.65 9.66 -29.50
CA GLU A 381 10.31 9.10 -29.72
C GLU A 381 9.53 9.96 -30.72
N ALA A 382 8.98 9.33 -31.76
CA ALA A 382 8.25 10.00 -32.84
C ALA A 382 6.81 10.39 -32.44
N LYS A 383 6.65 11.03 -31.28
CA LYS A 383 5.37 11.43 -30.70
C LYS A 383 5.43 12.89 -30.22
N ALA A 384 4.33 13.62 -30.40
CA ALA A 384 4.18 15.02 -29.94
C ALA A 384 5.42 15.92 -30.22
N SER A 385 6.15 16.31 -29.16
CA SER A 385 7.36 17.14 -29.17
C SER A 385 8.54 16.55 -29.95
N GLY A 386 8.62 15.23 -30.02
CA GLY A 386 9.79 14.55 -30.59
C GLY A 386 9.93 14.78 -32.09
N LEU A 387 8.83 14.91 -32.83
CA LEU A 387 8.88 15.19 -34.28
C LEU A 387 9.47 16.57 -34.61
N PRO A 388 9.01 17.68 -33.99
CA PRO A 388 9.67 18.98 -34.11
C PRO A 388 11.14 18.97 -33.67
N LEU A 389 11.47 18.30 -32.56
CA LEU A 389 12.84 18.22 -32.07
C LEU A 389 13.75 17.49 -33.06
N THR A 390 13.33 16.33 -33.56
CA THR A 390 14.06 15.58 -34.59
C THR A 390 14.37 16.44 -35.82
N TYR A 391 13.40 17.23 -36.28
CA TYR A 391 13.59 18.09 -37.45
C TYR A 391 14.67 19.16 -37.20
N GLU A 392 14.64 19.82 -36.04
CA GLU A 392 15.63 20.82 -35.66
C GLU A 392 17.03 20.21 -35.48
N LEU A 393 17.15 19.08 -34.78
CA LEU A 393 18.42 18.40 -34.56
C LEU A 393 19.04 17.93 -35.89
N ARG A 394 18.24 17.38 -36.81
CA ARG A 394 18.72 16.99 -38.16
C ARG A 394 19.21 18.17 -38.97
N LYS A 395 18.57 19.34 -38.87
CA LYS A 395 19.05 20.58 -39.50
C LYS A 395 20.42 21.01 -38.97
N MET A 396 20.73 20.69 -37.71
CA MET A 396 22.04 20.93 -37.11
C MET A 396 23.08 19.88 -37.49
N GLY A 397 22.74 18.90 -38.32
CA GLY A 397 23.64 17.81 -38.71
C GLY A 397 23.70 16.66 -37.72
N ILE A 398 22.82 16.63 -36.70
CA ILE A 398 22.81 15.58 -35.68
C ILE A 398 22.14 14.31 -36.23
N PRO A 399 22.76 13.12 -36.08
CA PRO A 399 22.23 11.86 -36.55
C PRO A 399 21.08 11.36 -35.65
N VAL A 400 19.87 11.84 -35.92
CA VAL A 400 18.66 11.45 -35.17
C VAL A 400 17.89 10.32 -35.85
N ILE A 401 17.61 9.27 -35.08
CA ILE A 401 16.74 8.14 -35.44
C ILE A 401 15.44 8.26 -34.65
N ASN A 402 14.32 8.13 -35.36
CA ASN A 402 13.02 8.13 -34.73
C ASN A 402 12.70 6.74 -34.16
N PHE A 403 12.30 6.70 -32.89
CA PHE A 403 11.73 5.52 -32.26
C PHE A 403 10.21 5.57 -32.35
N THR A 404 9.59 4.51 -32.86
CA THR A 404 8.12 4.38 -32.90
C THR A 404 7.75 3.04 -32.27
N PRO A 405 7.00 3.02 -31.16
CA PRO A 405 6.57 1.77 -30.57
C PRO A 405 5.66 0.99 -31.53
N SER A 406 5.87 -0.32 -31.64
CA SER A 406 5.07 -1.22 -32.49
C SER A 406 3.59 -1.20 -32.05
N LYS A 407 2.65 -1.11 -33.00
CA LYS A 407 1.21 -1.12 -32.71
C LYS A 407 0.83 -2.37 -31.90
N GLY A 408 0.35 -2.17 -30.67
CA GLY A 408 -0.10 -3.24 -29.76
C GLY A 408 0.88 -3.62 -28.65
N ASN A 409 2.10 -3.06 -28.62
CA ASN A 409 3.02 -3.22 -27.50
C ASN A 409 2.81 -2.11 -26.47
N ASP A 410 2.10 -2.45 -25.40
CA ASP A 410 1.95 -1.58 -24.22
C ASP A 410 3.31 -1.37 -23.53
N LYS A 411 3.45 -0.28 -22.77
CA LYS A 411 4.69 0.13 -22.09
C LYS A 411 5.26 -0.99 -21.22
N HIS A 412 4.39 -1.69 -20.49
CA HIS A 412 4.75 -2.87 -19.71
C HIS A 412 5.46 -3.94 -20.53
N THR A 413 4.97 -4.25 -21.74
CA THR A 413 5.58 -5.27 -22.60
C THR A 413 6.96 -4.86 -23.07
N ARG A 414 7.20 -3.56 -23.30
CA ARG A 414 8.52 -3.04 -23.69
C ARG A 414 9.53 -3.18 -22.56
N VAL A 415 9.17 -2.78 -21.34
CA VAL A 415 10.06 -2.91 -20.17
C VAL A 415 10.36 -4.39 -19.88
N ASN A 416 9.36 -5.27 -19.96
CA ASN A 416 9.57 -6.72 -19.82
C ASN A 416 10.53 -7.29 -20.88
N SER A 417 10.58 -6.70 -22.08
CA SER A 417 11.48 -7.17 -23.13
C SER A 417 12.96 -6.85 -22.89
N VAL A 418 13.25 -5.88 -22.02
CA VAL A 418 14.62 -5.49 -21.64
C VAL A 418 15.03 -6.01 -20.27
N ALA A 419 14.08 -6.37 -19.41
CA ALA A 419 14.32 -6.91 -18.07
C ALA A 419 15.36 -8.06 -18.01
N PRO A 420 15.41 -9.04 -18.94
CA PRO A 420 16.41 -10.10 -18.90
C PRO A 420 17.87 -9.60 -18.97
N LEU A 421 18.13 -8.45 -19.60
CA LEU A 421 19.48 -7.87 -19.68
C LEU A 421 19.94 -7.27 -18.33
N PHE A 422 18.98 -6.76 -17.56
CA PHE A 422 19.23 -6.31 -16.19
C PHE A 422 19.45 -7.54 -15.30
N GLU A 423 18.58 -8.55 -15.39
CA GLU A 423 18.71 -9.78 -14.61
C GLU A 423 20.02 -10.53 -14.88
N SER A 424 20.49 -10.55 -16.13
CA SER A 424 21.79 -11.15 -16.50
C SER A 424 23.00 -10.36 -16.01
N GLY A 425 22.80 -9.17 -15.43
CA GLY A 425 23.86 -8.31 -14.93
C GLY A 425 24.69 -7.64 -16.02
N CYS A 426 24.12 -7.42 -17.22
CA CYS A 426 24.81 -6.76 -18.33
C CYS A 426 24.70 -5.22 -18.31
N ILE A 427 23.92 -4.67 -17.37
CA ILE A 427 23.66 -3.22 -17.25
C ILE A 427 24.33 -2.67 -15.99
N TRP A 428 25.14 -1.63 -16.19
CA TRP A 428 25.91 -0.94 -15.17
C TRP A 428 25.44 0.51 -15.02
N ALA A 429 25.55 1.03 -13.80
CA ALA A 429 25.34 2.43 -13.50
C ALA A 429 26.23 2.86 -12.31
N PRO A 430 26.73 4.10 -12.27
CA PRO A 430 27.43 4.62 -11.11
C PRO A 430 26.44 4.94 -10.00
N THR A 431 26.08 3.97 -9.15
CA THR A 431 24.96 4.08 -8.19
C THR A 431 25.16 5.14 -7.11
N HIS A 432 26.40 5.62 -6.94
CA HIS A 432 26.77 6.71 -6.04
C HIS A 432 26.44 8.11 -6.60
N LYS A 433 26.10 8.24 -7.90
CA LYS A 433 25.77 9.53 -8.54
C LYS A 433 24.25 9.77 -8.54
N GLU A 434 23.87 11.01 -8.28
CA GLU A 434 22.47 11.46 -8.15
C GLU A 434 21.63 11.11 -9.40
N PHE A 435 22.11 11.43 -10.61
CA PHE A 435 21.38 11.12 -11.84
C PHE A 435 21.11 9.62 -12.04
N ALA A 436 22.03 8.76 -11.58
CA ALA A 436 21.89 7.32 -11.73
C ALA A 436 20.88 6.77 -10.71
N GLN A 437 20.90 7.29 -9.48
CA GLN A 437 19.90 6.98 -8.47
C GLN A 437 18.50 7.33 -8.96
N GLU A 438 18.31 8.52 -9.54
CA GLU A 438 17.01 8.93 -10.11
C GLU A 438 16.47 7.92 -11.15
N VAL A 439 17.32 7.48 -12.09
CA VAL A 439 16.94 6.47 -13.10
C VAL A 439 16.61 5.12 -12.45
N ILE A 440 17.43 4.67 -11.50
CA ILE A 440 17.24 3.40 -10.79
C ILE A 440 15.95 3.42 -9.97
N GLU A 441 15.71 4.50 -9.22
CA GLU A 441 14.50 4.74 -8.42
C GLU A 441 13.25 4.66 -9.29
N GLU A 442 13.26 5.33 -10.44
CA GLU A 442 12.09 5.38 -11.33
C GLU A 442 11.83 4.04 -12.01
N CYS A 443 12.89 3.35 -12.45
CA CYS A 443 12.79 1.98 -12.98
C CYS A 443 12.28 0.99 -11.93
N ALA A 444 12.74 1.11 -10.69
CA ALA A 444 12.30 0.28 -9.57
C ALA A 444 10.92 0.69 -9.01
N ALA A 445 10.39 1.85 -9.37
CA ALA A 445 9.03 2.25 -9.06
C ALA A 445 8.03 1.83 -10.15
N PHE A 446 8.49 1.59 -11.39
CA PHE A 446 7.63 1.21 -12.52
C PHE A 446 7.08 -0.21 -12.35
N PRO A 447 5.76 -0.44 -12.47
CA PRO A 447 4.78 0.40 -13.17
C PRO A 447 3.93 1.31 -12.27
N HIS A 448 4.25 1.40 -10.98
CA HIS A 448 3.41 2.05 -9.98
C HIS A 448 3.89 3.45 -9.57
N GLY A 449 5.05 3.89 -10.09
CA GLY A 449 5.63 5.21 -9.91
C GLY A 449 4.75 6.33 -10.48
N ASP A 450 4.92 7.54 -9.95
CA ASP A 450 4.17 8.73 -10.40
C ASP A 450 4.73 9.33 -11.71
N HIS A 451 5.93 8.90 -12.10
CA HIS A 451 6.61 9.28 -13.34
C HIS A 451 7.22 8.05 -14.00
N ASP A 452 7.34 8.09 -15.33
CA ASP A 452 7.81 6.97 -16.13
C ASP A 452 8.61 7.42 -17.38
N ASP A 453 9.06 8.68 -17.40
CA ASP A 453 9.79 9.32 -18.50
C ASP A 453 11.23 8.77 -18.61
N LEU A 454 11.93 8.59 -17.47
CA LEU A 454 13.27 7.98 -17.46
C LEU A 454 13.19 6.50 -17.86
N VAL A 455 12.08 5.84 -17.52
CA VAL A 455 11.83 4.42 -17.86
C VAL A 455 11.63 4.26 -19.36
N ASP A 456 10.87 5.16 -20.00
CA ASP A 456 10.67 5.14 -21.45
C ASP A 456 11.98 5.47 -22.18
N SER A 457 12.72 6.49 -21.74
CA SER A 457 14.03 6.83 -22.31
C SER A 457 15.03 5.67 -22.20
N MET A 458 15.17 5.05 -21.03
CA MET A 458 16.02 3.88 -20.82
C MET A 458 15.59 2.70 -21.70
N THR A 459 14.29 2.38 -21.72
CA THR A 459 13.78 1.23 -22.49
C THR A 459 14.05 1.41 -23.97
N GLN A 460 13.88 2.62 -24.51
CA GLN A 460 14.21 2.96 -25.89
C GLN A 460 15.68 2.71 -26.22
N ALA A 461 16.60 3.16 -25.35
CA ALA A 461 18.03 2.95 -25.52
C ALA A 461 18.39 1.46 -25.53
N VAL A 462 17.97 0.71 -24.50
CA VAL A 462 18.31 -0.70 -24.34
C VAL A 462 17.73 -1.55 -25.48
N MET A 463 16.49 -1.26 -25.93
CA MET A 463 15.90 -1.92 -27.09
C MET A 463 16.70 -1.66 -28.38
N ARG A 464 17.24 -0.44 -28.56
CA ARG A 464 18.05 -0.12 -29.74
C ARG A 464 19.34 -0.93 -29.79
N PHE A 465 20.02 -1.09 -28.66
CA PHE A 465 21.23 -1.91 -28.58
C PHE A 465 20.93 -3.37 -28.92
N ARG A 466 19.80 -3.90 -28.45
CA ARG A 466 19.34 -5.26 -28.80
C ARG A 466 19.04 -5.42 -30.29
N GLN A 467 18.33 -4.47 -30.90
CA GLN A 467 17.99 -4.52 -32.33
C GLN A 467 19.18 -4.27 -33.26
N GLY A 468 20.20 -3.56 -32.77
CA GLY A 468 21.45 -3.30 -33.50
C GLY A 468 22.42 -4.49 -33.53
N GLY A 469 22.11 -5.60 -32.83
CA GLY A 469 23.02 -6.74 -32.69
C GLY A 469 24.27 -6.45 -31.85
N LEU A 470 24.26 -5.34 -31.10
CA LEU A 470 25.39 -4.90 -30.28
C LEU A 470 25.43 -5.61 -28.91
N ILE A 471 24.36 -6.32 -28.53
CA ILE A 471 24.25 -7.13 -27.32
C ILE A 471 23.41 -8.38 -27.64
N SER A 472 23.93 -9.57 -27.32
CA SER A 472 23.25 -10.86 -27.51
C SER A 472 22.69 -11.41 -26.19
N HIS A 473 21.54 -12.08 -26.24
CA HIS A 473 20.93 -12.77 -25.10
C HIS A 473 21.69 -14.08 -24.80
N PRO A 474 21.75 -14.55 -23.54
CA PRO A 474 22.35 -15.85 -23.19
C PRO A 474 21.67 -17.06 -23.86
N GLU A 475 20.39 -16.94 -24.22
CA GLU A 475 19.60 -17.97 -24.93
C GLU A 475 19.39 -17.68 -26.43
N ASP A 476 20.03 -16.66 -27.00
CA ASP A 476 19.97 -16.46 -28.46
C ASP A 476 20.68 -17.66 -29.14
N TYR A 477 19.99 -18.31 -30.07
CA TYR A 477 20.55 -19.43 -30.82
C TYR A 477 21.87 -19.01 -31.48
N LEU A 478 22.94 -19.79 -31.26
CA LEU A 478 24.16 -19.69 -32.05
C LEU A 478 23.80 -20.03 -33.51
N ASP A 479 23.64 -19.02 -34.35
CA ASP A 479 23.41 -19.23 -35.78
C ASP A 479 24.59 -20.03 -36.36
N GLU A 480 24.29 -21.14 -37.03
CA GLU A 480 25.32 -21.91 -37.75
C GLU A 480 25.98 -21.01 -38.81
N PRO A 481 27.31 -21.08 -38.96
CA PRO A 481 28.02 -20.22 -39.89
C PRO A 481 27.50 -20.43 -41.31
N VAL A 482 26.94 -19.37 -41.89
CA VAL A 482 26.41 -19.36 -43.27
C VAL A 482 27.55 -19.73 -44.23
N GLN A 483 27.50 -20.93 -44.80
CA GLN A 483 28.40 -21.31 -45.89
C GLN A 483 28.14 -20.40 -47.09
N GLN A 484 29.07 -19.48 -47.35
CA GLN A 484 29.02 -18.62 -48.53
C GLN A 484 29.16 -19.48 -49.80
N ALA A 485 28.03 -19.72 -50.47
CA ALA A 485 28.05 -20.29 -51.82
C ALA A 485 28.70 -19.27 -52.78
N ARG A 486 29.87 -19.61 -53.35
CA ARG A 486 30.50 -18.83 -54.42
C ARG A 486 29.53 -18.71 -55.59
N ARG A 487 29.08 -17.48 -55.87
CA ARG A 487 28.30 -17.15 -57.06
C ARG A 487 29.21 -16.45 -58.06
N THR A 488 29.36 -17.04 -59.24
CA THR A 488 30.05 -16.44 -60.39
C THR A 488 29.03 -15.72 -61.25
N TYR A 489 29.32 -14.47 -61.63
CA TYR A 489 28.46 -13.68 -62.51
C TYR A 489 28.63 -14.12 -63.97
N TYR A 490 27.53 -14.21 -64.72
CA TYR A 490 27.51 -14.28 -66.19
C TYR A 490 27.08 -12.93 -66.76
#